data_AF-W2FUZ9-F1
#
_entry.id   AF-W2FUZ9-F1
#
_cell.length_a   1.000
_cell.length_b   1.000
_cell.length_c   1.000
_cell.angle_alpha   90.00
_cell.angle_beta   90.00
_cell.angle_gamma   90.00
#
_symmetry.space_group_name_H-M   'P 1'
#
loop_
_entity.id
_entity.type
_entity.pdbx_description
1 polymer ?
#
loop_
_entity_poly.entity_id
_entity_poly.type
_entity_poly.pdbx_seq_one_letter_code
_entity_poly.pdbx_strand_id
1 'polypeptide(L)'
;SKPRTTATGNSSISSLWLQALRALSRPSPNSASTFHTSTWQRRQMNTQIASFTQLRHDTVLYAKQSYMRRMLCEYPYGMVDPYPVFWNLIGKMAMRMKDIATQASNSLGDSSSRGYSIAKGYQVFKTFASTMETIEEIALLQTSNEELSYEQVRFMKSVMEKSSFGSGETKYNGWYPQLFYGSPKDAGNRDVLVVDVHTDIPSVEHGDPGSILHLGVGDPIVAFFVVNEVMYAGPVFTSYEFLTPVDKRLSDEDFQAELSTVRASGWAQRSYLCNSNNDNVAETEISVQDLPHWECKSFLY
;
A
#
# COMPACT_ATOMS: atom_id res chain seq x y z
N SER A 1 -3.97 30.79 -7.84
CA SER A 1 -4.30 29.92 -9.00
C SER A 1 -5.24 28.82 -8.53
N LYS A 2 -6.44 28.70 -9.11
CA LYS A 2 -7.40 27.64 -8.72
C LYS A 2 -6.89 26.27 -9.19
N PRO A 3 -6.91 25.21 -8.38
CA PRO A 3 -6.59 23.87 -8.85
C PRO A 3 -7.75 23.36 -9.72
N ARG A 4 -7.43 23.05 -10.98
CA ARG A 4 -8.37 22.45 -11.94
C ARG A 4 -8.46 20.95 -11.66
N THR A 5 -9.25 20.56 -10.67
CA THR A 5 -9.68 19.17 -10.49
C THR A 5 -11.02 18.97 -11.19
N THR A 6 -10.97 18.70 -12.49
CA THR A 6 -12.08 18.05 -13.19
C THR A 6 -11.59 16.69 -13.63
N ALA A 7 -11.87 15.66 -12.84
CA ALA A 7 -11.85 14.29 -13.35
C ALA A 7 -12.93 14.24 -14.44
N THR A 8 -12.49 14.35 -15.69
CA THR A 8 -13.35 14.13 -16.86
C THR A 8 -13.69 12.64 -16.90
N GLY A 9 -14.92 12.31 -17.30
CA GLY A 9 -15.46 10.94 -17.33
C GLY A 9 -14.68 9.91 -18.18
N ASN A 10 -13.59 10.33 -18.83
CA ASN A 10 -12.68 9.51 -19.64
C ASN A 10 -11.31 9.24 -18.99
N SER A 11 -11.12 9.57 -17.71
CA SER A 11 -9.84 9.30 -17.04
C SER A 11 -9.55 7.79 -16.99
N SER A 12 -8.34 7.37 -17.37
CA SER A 12 -7.88 5.99 -17.22
C SER A 12 -7.78 5.62 -15.74
N ILE A 13 -7.85 4.32 -15.44
CA ILE A 13 -7.64 3.81 -14.08
C ILE A 13 -6.28 4.22 -13.52
N SER A 14 -5.21 4.11 -14.31
CA SER A 14 -3.87 4.57 -13.93
C SER A 14 -3.82 6.06 -13.58
N SER A 15 -4.52 6.90 -14.34
CA SER A 15 -4.63 8.34 -14.05
C SER A 15 -5.37 8.62 -12.75
N LEU A 16 -6.41 7.84 -12.43
CA LEU A 16 -7.15 7.95 -11.18
C LEU A 16 -6.31 7.47 -9.98
N TRP A 17 -5.53 6.40 -10.15
CA TRP A 17 -4.58 5.93 -9.15
C TRP A 17 -3.55 7.03 -8.83
N LEU A 18 -2.89 7.60 -9.85
CA LEU A 18 -1.92 8.69 -9.65
C LEU A 18 -2.54 9.93 -9.01
N GLN A 19 -3.79 10.27 -9.36
CA GLN A 19 -4.53 11.36 -8.72
C GLN A 19 -4.76 11.10 -7.24
N ALA A 20 -5.12 9.87 -6.87
CA ALA A 20 -5.23 9.48 -5.47
C ALA A 20 -3.89 9.62 -4.76
N LEU A 21 -2.81 9.04 -5.29
CA LEU A 21 -1.47 9.13 -4.69
C LEU A 21 -1.05 10.58 -4.46
N ARG A 22 -1.30 11.48 -5.42
CA ARG A 22 -1.01 12.91 -5.27
C ARG A 22 -1.72 13.57 -4.07
N ALA A 23 -2.86 13.04 -3.62
CA ALA A 23 -3.55 13.57 -2.45
C ALA A 23 -2.78 13.33 -1.14
N LEU A 24 -1.91 12.32 -1.08
CA LEU A 24 -1.05 12.06 0.09
C LEU A 24 0.01 13.16 0.30
N SER A 25 0.33 13.95 -0.73
CA SER A 25 1.23 15.11 -0.61
C SER A 25 0.58 16.34 0.03
N ARG A 26 -0.72 16.29 0.33
CA ARG A 26 -1.39 17.37 1.08
C ARG A 26 -1.07 17.22 2.57
N PRO A 27 -0.99 18.31 3.34
CA PRO A 27 -0.95 18.21 4.79
C PRO A 27 -2.14 17.41 5.31
N SER A 28 -1.93 16.59 6.34
CA SER A 28 -3.04 15.88 6.97
C SER A 28 -4.01 16.89 7.60
N PRO A 29 -5.34 16.72 7.44
CA PRO A 29 -6.32 17.52 8.17
C PRO A 29 -6.35 17.20 9.66
N ASN A 30 -5.76 16.09 10.12
CA ASN A 30 -5.69 15.74 11.54
C ASN A 30 -4.62 16.60 12.24
N SER A 31 -4.99 17.20 13.37
CA SER A 31 -4.15 18.16 14.10
C SER A 31 -3.04 17.52 14.95
N ALA A 32 -3.04 16.20 15.12
CA ALA A 32 -2.01 15.52 15.92
C ALA A 32 -0.61 15.75 15.32
N SER A 33 0.34 16.17 16.17
CA SER A 33 1.69 16.58 15.77
C SER A 33 2.42 15.53 14.94
N THR A 34 2.20 14.24 15.25
CA THR A 34 2.77 13.09 14.54
C THR A 34 2.58 13.17 13.02
N PHE A 35 1.40 13.61 12.54
CA PHE A 35 1.09 13.71 11.12
C PHE A 35 1.76 14.87 10.40
N HIS A 36 2.38 15.79 11.14
CA HIS A 36 3.07 16.97 10.62
C HIS A 36 4.59 16.86 10.74
N THR A 37 5.11 15.71 11.20
CA THR A 37 6.55 15.45 11.29
C THR A 37 7.18 15.17 9.93
N SER A 38 8.49 15.42 9.82
CA SER A 38 9.27 15.04 8.63
C SER A 38 9.29 13.53 8.40
N THR A 39 9.28 12.72 9.46
CA THR A 39 9.15 11.25 9.36
C THR A 39 7.83 10.87 8.70
N TRP A 40 6.70 11.44 9.15
CA TRP A 40 5.40 11.13 8.57
C TRP A 40 5.33 11.51 7.09
N GLN A 41 5.87 12.68 6.73
CA GLN A 41 5.97 13.09 5.32
C GLN A 41 6.81 12.10 4.48
N ARG A 42 7.95 11.62 5.01
CA ARG A 42 8.76 10.59 4.36
C ARG A 42 8.02 9.26 4.24
N ARG A 43 7.19 8.90 5.22
CA ARG A 43 6.33 7.71 5.17
C ARG A 43 5.28 7.84 4.07
N GLN A 44 4.66 9.01 3.91
CA GLN A 44 3.75 9.26 2.78
C GLN A 44 4.47 9.14 1.44
N MET A 45 5.67 9.73 1.32
CA MET A 45 6.47 9.64 0.09
C MET A 45 6.86 8.19 -0.22
N ASN A 46 7.29 7.43 0.79
CA ASN A 46 7.61 6.01 0.65
C ASN A 46 6.40 5.19 0.18
N THR A 47 5.20 5.43 0.74
CA THR A 47 3.94 4.85 0.25
C THR A 47 3.65 5.22 -1.21
N GLN A 48 3.88 6.48 -1.59
CA GLN A 48 3.69 6.94 -2.98
C GLN A 48 4.63 6.23 -3.95
N ILE A 49 5.92 6.09 -3.60
CA ILE A 49 6.93 5.41 -4.43
C ILE A 49 6.61 3.92 -4.56
N ALA A 50 6.28 3.25 -3.44
CA ALA A 50 5.92 1.84 -3.47
C ALA A 50 4.66 1.59 -4.33
N SER A 51 3.61 2.39 -4.14
CA SER A 51 2.38 2.26 -4.92
C SER A 51 2.58 2.62 -6.39
N PHE A 52 3.45 3.58 -6.71
CA PHE A 52 3.85 3.88 -8.09
C PHE A 52 4.60 2.71 -8.73
N THR A 53 5.46 2.04 -7.96
CA THR A 53 6.18 0.83 -8.40
C THR A 53 5.19 -0.26 -8.79
N GLN A 54 4.20 -0.54 -7.94
CA GLN A 54 3.13 -1.50 -8.22
C GLN A 54 2.32 -1.10 -9.47
N LEU A 55 1.94 0.18 -9.59
CA LEU A 55 1.21 0.67 -10.77
C LEU A 55 2.03 0.50 -12.05
N ARG A 56 3.34 0.79 -12.02
CA ARG A 56 4.22 0.59 -13.16
C ARG A 56 4.33 -0.89 -13.49
N HIS A 57 4.61 -1.73 -12.50
CA HIS A 57 4.68 -3.18 -12.65
C HIS A 57 3.42 -3.75 -13.34
N ASP A 58 2.23 -3.42 -12.84
CA ASP A 58 0.94 -3.90 -13.39
C ASP A 58 0.61 -3.35 -14.79
N THR A 59 1.31 -2.30 -15.23
CA THR A 59 1.12 -1.68 -16.54
C THR A 59 2.26 -1.99 -17.52
N VAL A 60 3.28 -2.75 -17.11
CA VAL A 60 4.51 -2.96 -17.89
C VAL A 60 4.39 -4.00 -19.01
N LEU A 61 3.47 -4.97 -18.92
CA LEU A 61 2.86 -5.78 -20.00
C LEU A 61 2.45 -7.17 -19.41
N TYR A 62 1.15 -7.35 -19.21
CA TYR A 62 0.41 -8.49 -18.63
C TYR A 62 1.14 -9.86 -18.58
N ALA A 63 1.82 -10.11 -17.47
CA ALA A 63 2.07 -11.45 -16.92
C ALA A 63 1.97 -11.40 -15.38
N LYS A 64 1.69 -12.55 -14.75
CA LYS A 64 1.26 -12.73 -13.36
C LYS A 64 2.29 -13.59 -12.62
N GLN A 65 2.55 -13.39 -11.32
CA GLN A 65 2.38 -14.41 -10.26
C GLN A 65 2.78 -13.96 -8.84
N SER A 66 2.60 -14.87 -7.86
CA SER A 66 2.19 -14.68 -6.45
C SER A 66 2.94 -15.68 -5.54
N TYR A 67 3.16 -15.45 -4.23
CA TYR A 67 3.36 -16.53 -3.21
C TYR A 67 3.14 -16.07 -1.75
N MET A 68 3.25 -16.96 -0.76
CA MET A 68 2.57 -17.02 0.58
C MET A 68 3.36 -16.48 1.82
N ARG A 69 2.69 -15.99 2.90
CA ARG A 69 2.87 -16.41 4.34
C ARG A 69 1.87 -15.79 5.34
N ARG A 70 1.41 -16.63 6.28
CA ARG A 70 0.48 -16.37 7.42
C ARG A 70 0.98 -15.32 8.44
N MET A 71 0.05 -14.50 8.95
CA MET A 71 0.02 -14.00 10.33
C MET A 71 -1.42 -13.83 10.82
N LEU A 72 -1.63 -14.01 12.13
CA LEU A 72 -2.88 -13.74 12.86
C LEU A 72 -2.64 -12.54 13.78
N CYS A 73 -3.56 -11.58 13.81
CA CYS A 73 -3.55 -10.47 14.78
C CYS A 73 -4.99 -10.14 15.22
N GLU A 74 -5.15 -9.80 16.48
CA GLU A 74 -6.34 -9.15 17.04
C GLU A 74 -6.13 -7.63 17.07
N TYR A 75 -7.17 -6.85 16.76
CA TYR A 75 -7.10 -5.38 16.69
C TYR A 75 -7.96 -4.76 17.80
N PRO A 76 -7.40 -4.35 18.94
CA PRO A 76 -8.18 -3.82 20.06
C PRO A 76 -8.70 -2.40 19.81
N TYR A 77 -7.89 -1.54 19.17
CA TYR A 77 -8.21 -0.17 18.75
C TYR A 77 -7.49 0.12 17.42
N GLY A 78 -8.17 0.76 16.46
CA GLY A 78 -7.66 0.91 15.09
C GLY A 78 -7.66 2.35 14.61
N MET A 79 -6.65 2.73 13.84
CA MET A 79 -6.56 4.02 13.17
C MET A 79 -6.41 3.84 11.67
N VAL A 80 -7.11 4.69 10.92
CA VAL A 80 -6.96 4.84 9.48
C VAL A 80 -6.02 6.02 9.20
N ASP A 81 -5.21 5.91 8.15
CA ASP A 81 -4.40 7.05 7.69
C ASP A 81 -5.29 8.29 7.48
N PRO A 82 -4.96 9.45 8.08
CA PRO A 82 -5.81 10.63 8.12
C PRO A 82 -5.73 11.41 6.80
N TYR A 83 -6.18 10.78 5.70
CA TYR A 83 -6.21 11.32 4.34
C TYR A 83 -7.56 11.00 3.68
N PRO A 84 -8.68 11.57 4.15
CA PRO A 84 -10.01 11.28 3.61
C PRO A 84 -10.13 11.55 2.11
N VAL A 85 -9.46 12.61 1.61
CA VAL A 85 -9.42 12.90 0.16
C VAL A 85 -8.74 11.78 -0.64
N PHE A 86 -7.71 11.13 -0.09
CA PHE A 86 -7.07 9.98 -0.74
C PHE A 86 -8.06 8.82 -0.84
N TRP A 87 -8.71 8.46 0.27
CA TRP A 87 -9.70 7.39 0.32
C TRP A 87 -10.86 7.63 -0.65
N ASN A 88 -11.37 8.86 -0.70
CA ASN A 88 -12.39 9.27 -1.66
C ASN A 88 -11.99 9.03 -3.12
N LEU A 89 -10.73 9.37 -3.47
CA LEU A 89 -10.22 9.24 -4.83
C LEU A 89 -10.01 7.77 -5.21
N ILE A 90 -9.55 6.93 -4.28
CA ILE A 90 -9.50 5.48 -4.48
C ILE A 90 -10.92 4.90 -4.64
N GLY A 91 -11.89 5.35 -3.83
CA GLY A 91 -13.30 4.97 -3.97
C GLY A 91 -13.87 5.34 -5.34
N LYS A 92 -13.57 6.54 -5.86
CA LYS A 92 -13.93 6.96 -7.22
C LYS A 92 -13.29 6.11 -8.30
N MET A 93 -12.03 5.71 -8.12
CA MET A 93 -11.37 4.77 -9.02
C MET A 93 -12.09 3.41 -9.04
N ALA A 94 -12.41 2.86 -7.87
CA ALA A 94 -13.16 1.60 -7.76
C ALA A 94 -14.56 1.70 -8.37
N MET A 95 -15.27 2.81 -8.19
CA MET A 95 -16.55 3.07 -8.86
C MET A 95 -16.40 3.07 -10.39
N ARG A 96 -15.33 3.69 -10.91
CA ARG A 96 -15.06 3.67 -12.35
C ARG A 96 -14.80 2.26 -12.87
N MET A 97 -14.04 1.43 -12.14
CA MET A 97 -13.83 0.02 -12.50
C MET A 97 -15.15 -0.77 -12.50
N LYS A 98 -16.00 -0.55 -11.50
CA LYS A 98 -17.35 -1.13 -11.43
C LYS A 98 -18.19 -0.75 -12.65
N ASP A 99 -18.19 0.52 -13.04
CA ASP A 99 -18.96 1.00 -14.20
C ASP A 99 -18.43 0.40 -15.52
N ILE A 100 -17.11 0.25 -15.67
CA ILE A 100 -16.49 -0.44 -16.81
C ILE A 100 -16.94 -1.90 -16.85
N ALA A 101 -16.95 -2.60 -15.70
CA ALA A 101 -17.42 -3.98 -15.62
C ALA A 101 -18.91 -4.10 -15.99
N THR A 102 -19.77 -3.18 -15.52
CA THR A 102 -21.18 -3.14 -15.91
C THR A 102 -21.36 -2.93 -17.41
N GLN A 103 -20.62 -2.00 -18.01
CA GLN A 103 -20.67 -1.75 -19.46
C GLN A 103 -20.23 -2.97 -20.26
N ALA A 104 -19.15 -3.63 -19.83
CA ALA A 104 -18.69 -4.87 -20.42
C ALA A 104 -19.74 -5.99 -20.32
N SER A 105 -20.41 -6.12 -19.17
CA SER A 105 -21.47 -7.11 -18.93
C SER A 105 -22.66 -6.91 -19.87
N ASN A 106 -23.08 -5.66 -20.08
CA ASN A 106 -24.21 -5.35 -20.96
C ASN A 106 -23.90 -5.64 -22.44
N SER A 107 -22.62 -5.63 -22.82
CA SER A 107 -22.16 -5.91 -24.20
C SER A 107 -21.92 -7.39 -24.49
N LEU A 108 -21.73 -8.22 -23.46
CA LEU A 108 -21.34 -9.62 -23.56
C LEU A 108 -22.40 -10.47 -22.84
N GLY A 109 -23.29 -11.11 -23.60
CA GLY A 109 -24.40 -11.92 -23.06
C GLY A 109 -23.99 -12.87 -21.92
N ASP A 110 -24.92 -13.02 -20.97
CA ASP A 110 -24.73 -13.48 -19.58
C ASP A 110 -24.19 -14.92 -19.41
N SER A 111 -24.31 -15.78 -20.42
CA SER A 111 -24.08 -17.23 -20.28
C SER A 111 -22.65 -17.71 -20.57
N SER A 112 -21.68 -16.82 -20.78
CA SER A 112 -20.28 -17.19 -21.08
C SER A 112 -19.38 -17.16 -19.84
N SER A 113 -18.27 -17.91 -19.85
CA SER A 113 -17.22 -17.82 -18.81
C SER A 113 -16.66 -16.40 -18.63
N ARG A 114 -16.73 -15.60 -19.71
CA ARG A 114 -16.41 -14.18 -19.72
C ARG A 114 -17.45 -13.35 -18.96
N GLY A 115 -18.74 -13.65 -19.12
CA GLY A 115 -19.83 -13.05 -18.34
C GLY A 115 -19.65 -13.27 -16.83
N TYR A 116 -19.34 -14.50 -16.42
CA TYR A 116 -19.04 -14.82 -15.01
C TYR A 116 -17.87 -14.01 -14.46
N SER A 117 -16.77 -13.90 -15.22
CA SER A 117 -15.57 -13.16 -14.81
C SER A 117 -15.85 -11.66 -14.63
N ILE A 118 -16.69 -11.09 -15.50
CA ILE A 118 -17.13 -9.69 -15.43
C ILE A 118 -18.07 -9.46 -14.24
N ALA A 119 -19.03 -10.35 -14.01
CA ALA A 119 -19.94 -10.28 -12.86
C ALA A 119 -19.18 -10.36 -11.54
N LYS A 120 -18.17 -11.23 -11.44
CA LYS A 120 -17.26 -11.28 -10.29
C LYS A 120 -16.49 -9.97 -10.12
N GLY A 121 -15.95 -9.42 -11.20
CA GLY A 121 -15.23 -8.14 -11.19
C GLY A 121 -16.12 -7.00 -10.69
N TYR A 122 -17.36 -6.94 -11.17
CA TYR A 122 -18.35 -5.98 -10.69
C TYR A 122 -18.55 -6.06 -9.17
N GLN A 123 -18.72 -7.27 -8.60
CA GLN A 123 -18.92 -7.42 -7.15
C GLN A 123 -17.68 -7.02 -6.35
N VAL A 124 -16.48 -7.36 -6.84
CA VAL A 124 -15.22 -6.97 -6.21
C VAL A 124 -15.07 -5.44 -6.21
N PHE A 125 -15.29 -4.77 -7.36
CA PHE A 125 -15.17 -3.32 -7.45
C PHE A 125 -16.26 -2.57 -6.68
N LYS A 126 -17.47 -3.13 -6.60
CA LYS A 126 -18.53 -2.60 -5.73
C LYS A 126 -18.12 -2.67 -4.26
N THR A 127 -17.61 -3.81 -3.82
CA THR A 127 -17.10 -4.01 -2.44
C THR A 127 -15.92 -3.09 -2.15
N PHE A 128 -15.01 -2.93 -3.12
CA PHE A 128 -13.89 -2.02 -3.01
C PHE A 128 -14.40 -0.59 -2.79
N ALA A 129 -15.31 -0.10 -3.64
CA ALA A 129 -15.85 1.25 -3.53
C ALA A 129 -16.50 1.50 -2.15
N SER A 130 -17.37 0.59 -1.68
CA SER A 130 -18.01 0.73 -0.37
C SER A 130 -17.01 0.66 0.80
N THR A 131 -15.96 -0.16 0.67
CA THR A 131 -14.91 -0.24 1.69
C THR A 131 -14.15 1.08 1.81
N MET A 132 -13.82 1.71 0.68
CA MET A 132 -13.13 3.00 0.69
C MET A 132 -14.00 4.14 1.22
N GLU A 133 -15.31 4.09 0.96
CA GLU A 133 -16.29 5.01 1.55
C GLU A 133 -16.31 4.89 3.08
N THR A 134 -16.41 3.66 3.62
CA THR A 134 -16.34 3.44 5.08
C THR A 134 -15.00 3.92 5.68
N ILE A 135 -13.88 3.66 5.00
CA ILE A 135 -12.55 4.12 5.45
C ILE A 135 -12.45 5.65 5.41
N GLU A 136 -13.00 6.31 4.38
CA GLU A 136 -13.08 7.77 4.28
C GLU A 136 -13.88 8.37 5.46
N GLU A 137 -15.06 7.82 5.74
CA GLU A 137 -15.91 8.25 6.86
C GLU A 137 -15.16 8.12 8.20
N ILE A 138 -14.50 6.99 8.44
CA ILE A 138 -13.70 6.77 9.65
C ILE A 138 -12.55 7.78 9.72
N ALA A 139 -11.85 8.03 8.61
CA ALA A 139 -10.75 9.00 8.58
C ALA A 139 -11.23 10.43 8.88
N LEU A 140 -12.44 10.80 8.42
CA LEU A 140 -13.07 12.09 8.75
C LEU A 140 -13.39 12.19 10.24
N LEU A 141 -14.04 11.17 10.82
CA LEU A 141 -14.40 11.14 12.23
C LEU A 141 -13.15 11.19 13.12
N GLN A 142 -12.13 10.39 12.82
CA GLN A 142 -10.86 10.38 13.55
C GLN A 142 -10.09 11.70 13.43
N THR A 143 -10.23 12.40 12.30
CA THR A 143 -9.67 13.75 12.10
C THR A 143 -10.36 14.79 12.98
N SER A 144 -11.67 14.70 13.11
CA SER A 144 -12.48 15.59 13.97
C SER A 144 -12.50 15.18 15.45
N ASN A 145 -11.82 14.08 15.82
CA ASN A 145 -11.89 13.46 17.14
C ASN A 145 -13.31 13.10 17.59
N GLU A 146 -14.12 12.66 16.63
CA GLU A 146 -15.49 12.18 16.85
C GLU A 146 -15.50 10.66 17.11
N GLU A 147 -16.48 10.20 17.89
CA GLU A 147 -16.62 8.77 18.21
C GLU A 147 -17.06 7.97 16.98
N LEU A 148 -16.45 6.79 16.81
CA LEU A 148 -16.87 5.83 15.79
C LEU A 148 -18.12 5.10 16.24
N SER A 149 -19.04 4.88 15.30
CA SER A 149 -20.18 4.01 15.54
C SER A 149 -19.75 2.57 15.83
N TYR A 150 -20.61 1.80 16.49
CA TYR A 150 -20.36 0.39 16.77
C TYR A 150 -20.01 -0.42 15.52
N GLU A 151 -20.69 -0.18 14.39
CA GLU A 151 -20.40 -0.87 13.13
C GLU A 151 -19.07 -0.44 12.51
N GLN A 152 -18.67 0.83 12.63
CA GLN A 152 -17.34 1.30 12.19
C GLN A 152 -16.22 0.72 13.06
N VAL A 153 -16.42 0.61 14.38
CA VAL A 153 -15.48 -0.09 15.27
C VAL A 153 -15.37 -1.56 14.87
N ARG A 154 -16.51 -2.25 14.66
CA ARG A 154 -16.50 -3.64 14.19
C ARG A 154 -15.79 -3.79 12.84
N PHE A 155 -16.04 -2.87 11.90
CA PHE A 155 -15.34 -2.81 10.62
C PHE A 155 -13.83 -2.73 10.82
N MET A 156 -13.34 -1.77 11.62
CA MET A 156 -11.92 -1.61 11.93
C MET A 156 -11.29 -2.86 12.54
N LYS A 157 -12.02 -3.58 13.39
CA LYS A 157 -11.55 -4.83 14.00
C LYS A 157 -11.54 -6.01 13.06
N SER A 158 -12.18 -5.88 11.89
CA SER A 158 -12.42 -6.98 10.97
C SER A 158 -11.53 -6.98 9.73
N VAL A 159 -10.28 -6.53 9.84
CA VAL A 159 -9.33 -6.42 8.71
C VAL A 159 -9.20 -7.76 7.99
N MET A 160 -8.63 -8.77 8.67
CA MET A 160 -8.44 -10.11 8.10
C MET A 160 -9.63 -11.03 8.35
N GLU A 161 -10.29 -10.87 9.49
CA GLU A 161 -11.41 -11.72 9.90
C GLU A 161 -12.46 -10.96 10.69
N LYS A 162 -13.72 -11.32 10.51
CA LYS A 162 -14.81 -10.86 11.38
C LYS A 162 -14.69 -11.56 12.73
N SER A 163 -13.94 -10.95 13.65
CA SER A 163 -13.80 -11.32 15.08
C SER A 163 -13.88 -12.83 15.36
N SER A 164 -12.75 -13.53 15.24
CA SER A 164 -12.61 -14.91 15.70
C SER A 164 -12.04 -14.91 17.12
N PHE A 165 -12.89 -15.12 18.14
CA PHE A 165 -12.42 -15.67 19.40
C PHE A 165 -12.04 -17.14 19.15
N GLY A 166 -10.75 -17.47 19.16
CA GLY A 166 -10.28 -18.86 19.16
C GLY A 166 -8.99 -19.13 18.39
N SER A 167 -8.28 -20.18 18.80
CA SER A 167 -7.17 -20.77 18.05
C SER A 167 -7.72 -21.59 16.86
N GLY A 168 -7.45 -21.17 15.63
CA GLY A 168 -7.91 -21.85 14.42
C GLY A 168 -7.23 -21.31 13.16
N GLU A 169 -7.52 -21.93 12.01
CA GLU A 169 -7.02 -21.43 10.73
C GLU A 169 -7.62 -20.09 10.36
N THR A 170 -6.81 -19.24 9.71
CA THR A 170 -7.26 -17.92 9.27
C THR A 170 -8.44 -18.04 8.29
N LYS A 171 -9.57 -17.40 8.59
CA LYS A 171 -10.82 -17.51 7.81
C LYS A 171 -10.89 -16.58 6.60
N TYR A 172 -10.06 -15.54 6.54
CA TYR A 172 -10.06 -14.54 5.46
C TYR A 172 -11.45 -13.96 5.15
N ASN A 173 -12.31 -13.82 6.15
CA ASN A 173 -13.69 -13.34 6.01
C ASN A 173 -13.87 -11.88 6.45
N GLY A 174 -12.77 -11.19 6.79
CA GLY A 174 -12.71 -9.76 7.06
C GLY A 174 -12.84 -8.92 5.79
N TRP A 175 -12.84 -7.59 5.94
CA TRP A 175 -13.06 -6.67 4.80
C TRP A 175 -11.87 -6.64 3.83
N TYR A 176 -10.62 -6.72 4.30
CA TYR A 176 -9.44 -6.62 3.43
C TYR A 176 -9.35 -7.79 2.43
N PRO A 177 -9.55 -9.06 2.84
CA PRO A 177 -9.64 -10.18 1.92
C PRO A 177 -10.71 -10.07 0.82
N GLN A 178 -11.79 -9.30 1.04
CA GLN A 178 -12.83 -9.13 0.02
C GLN A 178 -12.42 -8.17 -1.12
N LEU A 179 -11.26 -7.53 -1.01
CA LEU A 179 -10.71 -6.67 -2.05
C LEU A 179 -9.98 -7.46 -3.15
N PHE A 180 -9.77 -8.76 -2.96
CA PHE A 180 -9.01 -9.61 -3.89
C PHE A 180 -9.92 -10.30 -4.90
N TYR A 181 -9.55 -10.20 -6.19
CA TYR A 181 -10.35 -10.77 -7.29
C TYR A 181 -10.31 -12.30 -7.34
N GLY A 182 -9.16 -12.93 -7.07
CA GLY A 182 -8.98 -14.38 -7.19
C GLY A 182 -9.69 -15.14 -6.07
N SER A 183 -9.07 -15.11 -4.90
CA SER A 183 -9.51 -15.74 -3.66
C SER A 183 -9.28 -14.79 -2.48
N PRO A 184 -10.14 -14.79 -1.43
CA PRO A 184 -9.84 -14.06 -0.20
C PRO A 184 -8.50 -14.44 0.43
N LYS A 185 -8.02 -15.67 0.19
CA LYS A 185 -6.70 -16.13 0.67
C LYS A 185 -5.53 -15.41 0.00
N ASP A 186 -5.75 -14.80 -1.16
CA ASP A 186 -4.72 -14.04 -1.88
C ASP A 186 -4.26 -12.83 -1.06
N ALA A 187 -5.05 -12.37 -0.09
CA ALA A 187 -4.66 -11.34 0.89
C ALA A 187 -3.48 -11.74 1.79
N GLY A 188 -3.15 -13.02 1.87
CA GLY A 188 -1.96 -13.52 2.58
C GLY A 188 -0.76 -13.77 1.68
N ASN A 189 -0.83 -13.36 0.41
CA ASN A 189 0.30 -13.48 -0.51
C ASN A 189 1.32 -12.38 -0.21
N ARG A 190 2.57 -12.78 -0.06
CA ARG A 190 3.77 -11.95 -0.19
C ARG A 190 3.84 -11.42 -1.62
N ASP A 191 4.01 -10.11 -1.73
CA ASP A 191 4.03 -9.36 -2.98
C ASP A 191 5.31 -8.50 -3.01
N VAL A 192 6.42 -9.15 -3.40
CA VAL A 192 7.72 -8.51 -3.59
C VAL A 192 7.92 -8.38 -5.09
N LEU A 193 8.05 -7.14 -5.57
CA LEU A 193 8.10 -6.87 -7.00
C LEU A 193 9.09 -5.78 -7.35
N VAL A 194 9.56 -5.81 -8.60
CA VAL A 194 10.54 -4.86 -9.14
C VAL A 194 10.11 -4.41 -10.53
N VAL A 195 10.44 -3.17 -10.87
CA VAL A 195 10.17 -2.65 -12.21
C VAL A 195 11.29 -1.74 -12.68
N ASP A 196 11.68 -1.86 -13.95
CA ASP A 196 12.55 -0.89 -14.58
C ASP A 196 11.78 0.40 -14.92
N VAL A 197 12.30 1.53 -14.46
CA VAL A 197 11.72 2.86 -14.71
C VAL A 197 12.40 3.52 -15.89
N HIS A 198 13.70 3.31 -16.04
CA HIS A 198 14.49 3.89 -17.10
C HIS A 198 15.65 2.96 -17.46
N THR A 199 15.95 2.86 -18.75
CA THR A 199 17.15 2.19 -19.26
C THR A 199 17.99 3.24 -19.97
N ASP A 200 19.18 3.48 -19.44
CA ASP A 200 20.23 4.26 -20.08
C ASP A 200 21.08 3.35 -20.97
N ILE A 201 21.23 3.72 -22.24
CA ILE A 201 21.84 2.87 -23.26
C ILE A 201 23.35 3.10 -23.26
N PRO A 202 24.18 2.05 -23.28
CA PRO A 202 25.63 2.19 -23.30
C PRO A 202 26.10 3.09 -24.45
N SER A 203 27.03 4.00 -24.16
CA SER A 203 27.65 4.88 -25.14
C SER A 203 29.13 4.59 -25.26
N VAL A 204 29.51 3.88 -26.32
CA VAL A 204 30.92 3.56 -26.64
C VAL A 204 31.75 4.84 -26.82
N GLU A 205 31.17 5.87 -27.45
CA GLU A 205 31.86 7.15 -27.71
C GLU A 205 32.22 7.92 -26.44
N HIS A 206 31.41 7.80 -25.38
CA HIS A 206 31.58 8.51 -24.12
C HIS A 206 32.15 7.63 -22.99
N GLY A 207 32.41 6.34 -23.27
CA GLY A 207 32.85 5.38 -22.26
C GLY A 207 31.79 5.09 -21.19
N ASP A 208 30.51 5.33 -21.50
CA ASP A 208 29.40 5.10 -20.58
C ASP A 208 28.90 3.66 -20.73
N PRO A 209 29.00 2.82 -19.68
CA PRO A 209 28.50 1.45 -19.74
C PRO A 209 26.96 1.35 -19.76
N GLY A 210 26.23 2.44 -19.52
CA GLY A 210 24.77 2.43 -19.38
C GLY A 210 24.31 1.72 -18.11
N SER A 211 23.01 1.81 -17.81
CA SER A 211 22.42 1.19 -16.63
C SER A 211 20.91 1.09 -16.71
N ILE A 212 20.31 0.26 -15.84
CA ILE A 212 18.86 0.21 -15.66
C ILE A 212 18.54 0.71 -14.26
N LEU A 213 17.66 1.71 -14.17
CA LEU A 213 17.08 2.19 -12.92
C LEU A 213 15.86 1.36 -12.57
N HIS A 214 15.93 0.68 -11.43
CA HIS A 214 14.84 -0.11 -10.87
C HIS A 214 14.18 0.60 -9.70
N LEU A 215 12.87 0.41 -9.58
CA LEU A 215 12.15 0.60 -8.33
C LEU A 215 11.63 -0.75 -7.84
N GLY A 216 11.70 -0.98 -6.54
CA GLY A 216 11.23 -2.23 -5.91
C GLY A 216 10.32 -1.99 -4.72
N VAL A 217 9.44 -2.95 -4.46
CA VAL A 217 8.66 -3.07 -3.23
C VAL A 217 9.03 -4.37 -2.55
N GLY A 218 9.45 -4.28 -1.29
CA GLY A 218 9.85 -5.46 -0.50
C GLY A 218 8.78 -5.89 0.51
N ASP A 219 9.19 -6.70 1.46
CA ASP A 219 8.32 -7.10 2.57
C ASP A 219 7.83 -5.88 3.37
N PRO A 220 6.56 -5.85 3.78
CA PRO A 220 6.07 -4.81 4.67
C PRO A 220 6.77 -4.93 6.02
N ILE A 221 7.00 -3.79 6.67
CA ILE A 221 7.49 -3.76 8.04
C ILE A 221 6.42 -3.19 8.96
N VAL A 222 6.49 -3.51 10.26
CA VAL A 222 5.61 -2.91 11.26
C VAL A 222 6.25 -1.60 11.73
N ALA A 223 5.51 -0.51 11.60
CA ALA A 223 5.87 0.78 12.18
C ALA A 223 4.97 1.11 13.37
N PHE A 224 5.53 1.88 14.30
CA PHE A 224 4.85 2.34 15.50
C PHE A 224 4.70 3.87 15.45
N PHE A 225 3.49 4.36 15.74
CA PHE A 225 3.19 5.78 15.78
C PHE A 225 2.43 6.10 17.06
N VAL A 226 2.81 7.18 17.74
CA VAL A 226 2.04 7.69 18.89
C VAL A 226 1.14 8.81 18.37
N VAL A 227 -0.16 8.71 18.59
CA VAL A 227 -1.14 9.72 18.21
C VAL A 227 -2.02 9.96 19.43
N ASN A 228 -2.01 11.19 19.94
CA ASN A 228 -2.75 11.59 21.15
C ASN A 228 -2.55 10.59 22.30
N GLU A 229 -1.28 10.30 22.64
CA GLU A 229 -0.87 9.38 23.71
C GLU A 229 -1.20 7.89 23.50
N VAL A 230 -1.82 7.53 22.36
CA VAL A 230 -2.09 6.14 21.98
C VAL A 230 -1.04 5.67 20.98
N MET A 231 -0.43 4.50 21.25
CA MET A 231 0.47 3.85 20.31
C MET A 231 -0.31 2.97 19.33
N TYR A 232 -0.09 3.20 18.04
CA TYR A 232 -0.59 2.39 16.94
C TYR A 232 0.56 1.62 16.31
N ALA A 233 0.30 0.37 15.94
CA ALA A 233 1.22 -0.47 15.21
C ALA A 233 0.55 -0.97 13.94
N GLY A 234 1.23 -0.88 12.80
CA GLY A 234 0.66 -1.31 11.53
C GLY A 234 1.71 -1.48 10.43
N PRO A 235 1.34 -2.20 9.35
CA PRO A 235 2.24 -2.41 8.22
C PRO A 235 2.48 -1.09 7.47
N VAL A 236 3.72 -0.87 7.07
CA VAL A 236 4.12 0.20 6.14
C VAL A 236 4.97 -0.38 5.01
N PHE A 237 4.92 0.27 3.85
CA PHE A 237 5.67 -0.16 2.68
C PHE A 237 7.18 -0.12 2.88
N THR A 238 7.90 -0.98 2.18
CA THR A 238 9.34 -0.82 1.92
C THR A 238 9.54 -0.53 0.44
N SER A 239 10.28 0.55 0.13
CA SER A 239 10.63 0.93 -1.24
C SER A 239 12.14 0.93 -1.46
N TYR A 240 12.52 0.55 -2.67
CA TYR A 240 13.89 0.40 -3.11
C TYR A 240 14.08 1.16 -4.41
N GLU A 241 15.22 1.82 -4.55
CA GLU A 241 15.70 2.43 -5.79
C GLU A 241 17.17 2.03 -5.95
N PHE A 242 17.50 1.41 -7.07
CA PHE A 242 18.86 0.95 -7.33
C PHE A 242 19.12 0.82 -8.83
N LEU A 243 20.42 0.82 -9.18
CA LEU A 243 20.89 0.64 -10.55
C LEU A 243 21.43 -0.77 -10.73
N THR A 244 21.16 -1.35 -11.90
CA THR A 244 21.86 -2.56 -12.38
C THR A 244 22.57 -2.27 -13.70
N PRO A 245 23.59 -3.07 -14.07
CA PRO A 245 24.14 -3.06 -15.41
C PRO A 245 23.06 -3.27 -16.49
N VAL A 246 23.27 -2.72 -17.70
CA VAL A 246 22.26 -2.76 -18.78
C VAL A 246 21.83 -4.18 -19.20
N ASP A 247 22.70 -5.17 -19.00
CA ASP A 247 22.48 -6.58 -19.33
C ASP A 247 21.81 -7.36 -18.18
N LYS A 248 21.61 -6.73 -17.01
CA LYS A 248 20.97 -7.34 -15.84
C LYS A 248 19.64 -6.64 -15.52
N ARG A 249 18.58 -7.00 -16.25
CA ARG A 249 17.21 -6.62 -15.87
C ARG A 249 16.66 -7.65 -14.89
N LEU A 250 16.25 -7.21 -13.70
CA LEU A 250 15.72 -8.11 -12.67
C LEU A 250 14.27 -8.50 -12.97
N SER A 251 13.94 -9.78 -12.77
CA SER A 251 12.56 -10.21 -12.54
C SER A 251 12.18 -10.08 -11.05
N ASP A 252 10.90 -10.27 -10.74
CA ASP A 252 10.43 -10.34 -9.35
C ASP A 252 11.13 -11.46 -8.58
N GLU A 253 11.39 -12.61 -9.20
CA GLU A 253 12.11 -13.73 -8.57
C GLU A 253 13.56 -13.37 -8.25
N ASP A 254 14.25 -12.68 -9.17
CA ASP A 254 15.62 -12.21 -8.95
C ASP A 254 15.65 -11.21 -7.79
N PHE A 255 14.74 -10.23 -7.81
CA PHE A 255 14.67 -9.22 -6.75
C PHE A 255 14.29 -9.84 -5.41
N GLN A 256 13.37 -10.80 -5.39
CA GLN A 256 12.99 -11.52 -4.19
C GLN A 256 14.15 -12.33 -3.60
N ALA A 257 14.99 -12.94 -4.43
CA ALA A 257 16.19 -13.66 -4.00
C ALA A 257 17.26 -12.68 -3.46
N GLU A 258 17.39 -11.51 -4.08
CA GLU A 258 18.36 -10.48 -3.71
C GLU A 258 17.90 -9.58 -2.55
N LEU A 259 16.63 -9.61 -2.14
CA LEU A 259 16.02 -8.66 -1.20
C LEU A 259 16.80 -8.48 0.12
N SER A 260 17.39 -9.56 0.64
CA SER A 260 18.21 -9.51 1.87
C SER A 260 19.52 -8.73 1.72
N THR A 261 19.98 -8.53 0.49
CA THR A 261 21.23 -7.85 0.13
C THR A 261 20.99 -6.44 -0.41
N VAL A 262 19.81 -6.18 -0.98
CA VAL A 262 19.43 -4.85 -1.45
C VAL A 262 19.06 -3.97 -0.26
N ARG A 263 19.72 -2.82 -0.14
CA ARG A 263 19.39 -1.85 0.91
C ARG A 263 18.20 -1.01 0.47
N ALA A 264 17.21 -0.89 1.36
CA ALA A 264 16.11 0.08 1.17
C ALA A 264 16.68 1.49 1.04
N SER A 265 16.04 2.33 0.22
CA SER A 265 16.50 3.71 0.00
C SER A 265 16.53 4.50 1.31
N GLY A 266 17.45 5.45 1.45
CA GLY A 266 17.63 6.20 2.70
C GLY A 266 16.35 6.93 3.17
N TRP A 267 15.50 7.40 2.25
CA TRP A 267 14.20 7.98 2.63
C TRP A 267 13.25 6.96 3.25
N ALA A 268 13.27 5.72 2.75
CA ALA A 268 12.41 4.65 3.20
C ALA A 268 12.84 4.24 4.62
N GLN A 269 14.14 4.02 4.84
CA GLN A 269 14.71 3.76 6.16
C GLN A 269 14.34 4.84 7.19
N ARG A 270 14.44 6.11 6.80
CA ARG A 270 14.08 7.25 7.66
C ARG A 270 12.58 7.50 7.81
N SER A 271 11.74 6.69 7.17
CA SER A 271 10.28 6.78 7.28
C SER A 271 9.70 5.89 8.38
N TYR A 272 10.51 4.99 8.94
CA TYR A 272 10.05 3.93 9.85
C TYR A 272 10.16 4.28 11.34
N LEU A 273 10.95 5.31 11.68
CA LEU A 273 11.19 5.74 13.05
C LEU A 273 10.69 7.18 13.22
N CYS A 274 9.53 7.34 13.85
CA CYS A 274 8.98 8.64 14.21
C CYS A 274 9.42 8.97 15.64
N ASN A 275 10.52 9.71 15.78
CA ASN A 275 10.87 10.34 17.06
C ASN A 275 10.54 11.83 16.97
N SER A 276 9.67 12.32 17.86
CA SER A 276 9.28 13.74 17.92
C SER A 276 10.43 14.68 18.31
N ASN A 277 11.54 14.15 18.81
CA ASN A 277 12.60 14.95 19.44
C ASN A 277 13.87 15.13 18.59
N ASN A 278 13.86 14.87 17.28
CA ASN A 278 15.13 14.84 16.56
C ASN A 278 15.06 15.28 15.09
N ASP A 279 14.86 16.59 14.89
CA ASP A 279 15.23 17.26 13.64
C ASP A 279 16.76 17.47 13.50
N ASN A 280 17.56 17.01 14.49
CA ASN A 280 19.01 17.22 14.57
C ASN A 280 19.83 15.94 14.88
N VAL A 281 19.41 14.74 14.45
CA VAL A 281 20.38 13.61 14.41
C VAL A 281 21.29 13.84 13.22
N ALA A 282 22.46 14.41 13.51
CA ALA A 282 23.60 14.39 12.62
C ALA A 282 23.80 12.97 12.07
N GLU A 283 23.95 12.91 10.75
CA GLU A 283 24.49 11.84 9.90
C GLU A 283 25.24 10.73 10.65
N THR A 284 24.49 9.84 11.30
CA THR A 284 25.03 8.58 11.79
C THR A 284 24.25 7.49 11.08
N GLU A 285 24.94 6.84 10.15
CA GLU A 285 24.47 5.67 9.42
C GLU A 285 24.03 4.61 10.42
N ILE A 286 22.72 4.39 10.54
CA ILE A 286 22.20 3.26 11.31
C ILE A 286 22.22 2.07 10.36
N SER A 287 23.12 1.11 10.60
CA SER A 287 23.12 -0.17 9.89
C SER A 287 21.87 -0.94 10.28
N VAL A 288 21.31 -1.75 9.37
CA VAL A 288 20.21 -2.68 9.70
C VAL A 288 20.62 -3.67 10.81
N GLN A 289 21.93 -3.86 11.00
CA GLN A 289 22.52 -4.66 12.08
C GLN A 289 22.48 -3.97 13.47
N ASP A 290 22.20 -2.67 13.53
CA ASP A 290 22.11 -1.89 14.77
C ASP A 290 20.67 -1.76 15.29
N LEU A 291 19.71 -2.42 14.62
CA LEU A 291 18.34 -2.51 15.12
C LEU A 291 18.31 -3.42 16.35
N PRO A 292 17.55 -3.07 17.41
CA PRO A 292 17.47 -3.89 18.62
C PRO A 292 16.96 -5.30 18.28
N HIS A 293 17.82 -6.30 18.49
CA HIS A 293 17.44 -7.70 18.46
C HIS A 293 16.62 -8.03 19.70
N TRP A 294 15.37 -8.45 19.51
CA TRP A 294 14.54 -8.98 20.58
C TRP A 294 14.88 -10.47 20.76
N GLU A 295 15.58 -10.81 21.84
CA GLU A 295 15.58 -12.19 22.32
C GLU A 295 14.20 -12.49 22.90
N CYS A 296 13.51 -13.46 22.30
CA CYS A 296 12.22 -13.93 22.79
C CYS A 296 12.44 -14.68 24.12
N LYS A 297 12.47 -13.97 25.24
CA LYS A 297 12.35 -14.59 26.56
C LYS A 297 10.88 -14.90 26.80
N SER A 298 10.59 -16.18 26.81
CA SER A 298 9.30 -16.77 27.19
C SER A 298 8.84 -16.21 28.53
N PHE A 299 7.79 -15.39 28.52
CA PHE A 299 6.99 -15.13 29.70
C PHE A 299 5.78 -16.06 29.66
N LEU A 300 5.88 -17.16 30.41
CA LEU A 300 4.72 -17.91 30.88
C LEU A 300 4.04 -17.05 31.95
N TYR A 301 2.80 -16.64 31.71
CA TYR A 301 1.68 -16.63 32.67
C TYR A 301 0.37 -16.46 31.91
#